data_AF-A0A2V8GET2-F1
#
_entry.id   AF-A0A2V8GET2-F1
#
_cell.length_a   1.000
_cell.length_b   1.000
_cell.length_c   1.000
_cell.angle_alpha   90.00
_cell.angle_beta   90.00
_cell.angle_gamma   90.00
#
_symmetry.space_group_name_H-M   'P 1'
#
loop_
_entity.id
_entity.type
_entity.pdbx_description
1 polymer ?
#
loop_
_entity_poly.entity_id
_entity_poly.type
_entity_poly.pdbx_seq_one_letter_code
_entity_poly.pdbx_strand_id
1 'polypeptide(L)'
;MRLQALSPGATTWNEDQSRRNFQAVAARVIPRDLTSSKLLLHPLLSEGGGDFYHSGGKHWNSFLDPEWQTLANWVCGRKASEKLVELTGACGEGAE
;
A
#
# COMPACT_ATOMS: atom_id res chain seq x y z
N MET A 1 -11.94 3.27 -5.31
CA MET A 1 -11.88 3.35 -3.83
C MET A 1 -12.65 4.61 -3.44
N ARG A 2 -13.45 4.59 -2.37
CA ARG A 2 -14.20 5.78 -1.92
C ARG A 2 -13.90 6.02 -0.44
N LEU A 3 -13.18 7.10 -0.17
CA LEU A 3 -12.90 7.55 1.19
C LEU A 3 -14.08 8.39 1.70
N GLN A 4 -14.21 8.51 3.01
CA GLN A 4 -15.17 9.40 3.66
C GLN A 4 -14.83 10.85 3.33
N ALA A 5 -15.84 11.67 3.09
CA ALA A 5 -15.65 13.10 2.98
C ALA A 5 -15.28 13.69 4.35
N LEU A 6 -14.53 14.80 4.34
CA LEU A 6 -14.29 15.58 5.56
C LEU A 6 -15.62 16.17 6.06
N SER A 7 -15.75 16.27 7.38
CA SER A 7 -16.87 17.01 7.99
C SER A 7 -16.79 18.50 7.62
N PRO A 8 -17.92 19.22 7.56
CA PRO A 8 -17.91 20.65 7.24
C PRO A 8 -16.94 21.43 8.14
N GLY A 9 -16.05 22.21 7.52
CA GLY A 9 -15.04 23.01 8.23
C GLY A 9 -13.84 22.23 8.80
N ALA A 10 -13.80 20.91 8.68
CA ALA A 10 -12.67 20.11 9.15
C ALA A 10 -11.53 20.08 8.13
N THR A 11 -10.29 20.07 8.62
CA THR A 11 -9.07 19.92 7.81
C THR A 11 -8.53 18.49 7.82
N THR A 12 -9.08 17.62 8.67
CA THR A 12 -8.73 16.19 8.76
C THR A 12 -9.96 15.35 9.10
N TRP A 13 -9.85 14.04 8.88
CA TRP A 13 -10.89 13.08 9.25
C TRP A 13 -10.96 12.90 10.76
N ASN A 14 -12.16 12.74 11.30
CA ASN A 14 -12.33 12.29 12.69
C ASN A 14 -12.03 10.77 12.81
N GLU A 15 -12.12 10.24 14.03
CA GLU A 15 -11.81 8.82 14.31
C GLU A 15 -12.67 7.86 13.48
N ASP A 16 -13.99 8.07 13.44
CA ASP A 16 -14.91 7.21 12.70
C ASP A 16 -14.65 7.23 11.19
N GLN A 17 -14.39 8.42 10.63
CA GLN A 17 -14.04 8.60 9.23
C GLN A 17 -12.70 7.92 8.92
N SER A 18 -11.70 8.09 9.78
CA SER A 18 -10.37 7.48 9.65
C SER A 18 -10.46 5.96 9.69
N ARG A 19 -11.26 5.38 10.60
CA ARG A 19 -11.48 3.94 10.70
C ARG A 19 -12.12 3.35 9.45
N ARG A 20 -13.13 4.03 8.88
CA ARG A 20 -13.76 3.62 7.63
C ARG A 20 -12.81 3.72 6.44
N ASN A 21 -11.97 4.76 6.41
CA ASN A 21 -10.95 4.92 5.38
C ASN A 21 -9.88 3.84 5.46
N PHE A 22 -9.42 3.52 6.68
CA PHE A 22 -8.50 2.42 6.91
C PHE A 22 -9.07 1.10 6.40
N GLN A 23 -10.34 0.79 6.70
CA GLN A 23 -11.01 -0.41 6.17
C GLN A 23 -11.06 -0.43 4.64
N ALA A 24 -11.36 0.71 4.00
CA ALA A 24 -11.39 0.82 2.55
C ALA A 24 -10.01 0.59 1.90
N VAL A 25 -8.93 1.03 2.56
CA VAL A 25 -7.53 0.82 2.13
C VAL A 25 -7.09 -0.62 2.41
N ALA A 26 -7.40 -1.16 3.58
CA ALA A 26 -7.05 -2.53 3.97
C ALA A 26 -7.63 -3.58 3.01
N ALA A 27 -8.83 -3.33 2.45
CA ALA A 27 -9.43 -4.17 1.41
C ALA A 27 -8.63 -4.22 0.08
N ARG A 28 -7.55 -3.43 -0.06
CA ARG A 28 -6.63 -3.45 -1.21
C ARG A 28 -5.36 -4.26 -0.95
N VAL A 29 -5.25 -4.87 0.21
CA VAL A 29 -4.12 -5.69 0.63
C VAL A 29 -4.54 -7.15 0.66
N ILE A 30 -3.71 -8.00 0.08
CA ILE A 30 -3.70 -9.43 0.35
C ILE A 30 -2.54 -9.66 1.33
N PRO A 31 -2.82 -10.03 2.60
CA PRO A 31 -1.76 -10.20 3.59
C PRO A 31 -0.69 -11.18 3.10
N ARG A 32 0.58 -10.79 3.28
CA ARG A 32 1.77 -11.56 2.88
C ARG A 32 1.96 -11.83 1.37
N ASP A 33 1.14 -11.22 0.51
CA ASP A 33 1.25 -11.31 -0.95
C ASP A 33 1.41 -9.91 -1.55
N LEU A 34 2.62 -9.60 -2.00
CA LEU A 34 2.96 -8.28 -2.54
C LEU A 34 2.36 -8.07 -3.94
N THR A 35 2.37 -9.11 -4.76
CA THR A 35 1.97 -9.06 -6.18
C THR A 35 0.48 -9.17 -6.42
N SER A 36 -0.29 -9.59 -5.42
CA SER A 36 -1.76 -9.55 -5.48
C SER A 36 -2.34 -8.34 -4.72
N SER A 37 -1.50 -7.63 -3.95
CA SER A 37 -1.90 -6.43 -3.20
C SER A 37 -1.99 -5.21 -4.11
N LYS A 38 -3.21 -4.89 -4.53
CA LYS A 38 -3.53 -3.70 -5.35
C LYS A 38 -3.01 -2.38 -4.77
N LEU A 39 -2.87 -2.28 -3.45
CA LEU A 39 -2.28 -1.11 -2.80
C LEU A 39 -0.83 -0.84 -3.23
N LEU A 40 -0.06 -1.89 -3.55
CA LEU A 40 1.34 -1.80 -3.97
C LEU A 40 1.50 -1.70 -5.48
N LEU A 41 0.58 -2.31 -6.25
CA LEU A 41 0.71 -2.40 -7.71
C LEU A 41 0.14 -1.18 -8.45
N HIS A 42 -1.06 -0.72 -8.08
CA HIS A 42 -1.72 0.34 -8.83
C HIS A 42 -0.91 1.64 -8.86
N PRO A 43 -0.33 2.13 -7.74
CA PRO A 43 0.44 3.36 -7.77
C PRO A 43 1.89 3.18 -8.25
N LEU A 44 2.37 1.96 -8.49
CA LEU A 44 3.75 1.70 -8.98
C LEU A 44 3.80 1.77 -10.51
N LEU A 45 4.81 2.44 -11.08
CA LEU A 45 5.05 2.45 -12.53
C LEU A 45 5.12 1.03 -13.10
N SER A 46 4.60 0.85 -14.31
CA SER A 46 4.58 -0.45 -15.00
C SER A 46 6.00 -1.01 -15.18
N GLU A 47 6.96 -0.15 -15.53
CA GLU A 47 8.38 -0.49 -15.69
C GLU A 47 9.02 -0.91 -14.36
N GLY A 48 8.48 -0.45 -13.23
CA GLY A 48 8.89 -0.81 -11.88
C GLY A 48 8.21 -2.07 -11.33
N GLY A 49 7.35 -2.73 -12.10
CA GLY A 49 6.62 -3.94 -11.69
C GLY A 49 5.16 -3.70 -11.25
N GLY A 50 4.65 -2.48 -11.41
CA GLY A 50 3.24 -2.17 -11.21
C GLY A 50 2.36 -2.61 -12.39
N ASP A 51 1.05 -2.37 -12.29
CA ASP A 51 0.13 -2.69 -13.37
C ASP A 51 -0.04 -1.54 -14.37
N PHE A 52 -0.75 -1.79 -15.48
CA PHE A 52 -0.87 -0.80 -16.56
C PHE A 52 -1.64 0.47 -16.17
N TYR A 53 -2.63 0.39 -15.26
CA TYR A 53 -3.58 1.47 -15.07
C TYR A 53 -3.92 1.77 -13.61
N HIS A 54 -3.84 3.05 -13.25
CA HIS A 54 -4.41 3.57 -12.02
C HIS A 54 -5.01 4.96 -12.26
N SER A 55 -6.30 5.12 -11.95
CA SER A 55 -7.03 6.37 -12.20
C SER A 55 -6.51 7.57 -11.40
N GLY A 56 -5.80 7.32 -10.29
CA GLY A 56 -5.17 8.35 -9.47
C GLY A 56 -3.75 8.71 -9.92
N GLY A 57 -3.24 8.12 -11.00
CA GLY A 57 -1.87 8.28 -11.46
C GLY A 57 -0.88 7.33 -10.76
N LYS A 58 0.38 7.40 -11.19
CA LYS A 58 1.49 6.62 -10.62
C LYS A 58 2.23 7.48 -9.61
N HIS A 59 2.55 6.90 -8.46
CA HIS A 59 3.20 7.56 -7.33
C HIS A 59 4.65 7.10 -7.15
N TRP A 60 4.92 5.80 -7.32
CA TRP A 60 6.27 5.22 -7.19
C TRP A 60 6.83 4.88 -8.56
N ASN A 61 8.12 5.16 -8.75
CA ASN A 61 8.84 4.79 -9.95
C ASN A 61 9.37 3.35 -9.87
N SER A 62 9.67 2.87 -8.65
CA SER A 62 10.26 1.55 -8.42
C SER A 62 9.81 0.98 -7.08
N PHE A 63 9.79 -0.35 -6.96
CA PHE A 63 9.61 -1.05 -5.68
C PHE A 63 10.77 -0.77 -4.68
N LEU A 64 11.86 -0.16 -5.16
CA LEU A 64 12.96 0.32 -4.33
C LEU A 64 12.67 1.66 -3.64
N ASP A 65 11.57 2.33 -3.98
CA ASP A 65 11.21 3.60 -3.35
C ASP A 65 10.92 3.39 -1.84
N PRO A 66 11.50 4.19 -0.93
CA PRO A 66 11.40 3.94 0.52
C PRO A 66 9.96 3.89 1.05
N GLU A 67 9.07 4.70 0.49
CA GLU A 67 7.66 4.72 0.84
C GLU A 67 6.93 3.45 0.38
N TRP A 68 7.29 2.92 -0.79
CA TRP A 68 6.79 1.63 -1.27
C TRP A 68 7.22 0.50 -0.33
N GLN A 69 8.51 0.45 0.04
CA GLN A 69 9.06 -0.58 0.94
C GLN A 69 8.41 -0.55 2.33
N THR A 70 8.09 0.65 2.82
CA THR A 70 7.37 0.84 4.09
C THR A 70 6.00 0.14 4.04
N LEU A 71 5.24 0.33 2.96
CA LEU A 71 3.94 -0.33 2.79
C LEU A 71 4.08 -1.84 2.53
N ALA A 72 5.09 -2.26 1.77
CA ALA A 72 5.36 -3.68 1.54
C ALA A 72 5.65 -4.42 2.85
N ASN A 73 6.44 -3.83 3.76
CA ASN A 73 6.64 -4.39 5.10
C ASN A 73 5.33 -4.51 5.88
N TRP A 74 4.47 -3.50 5.82
CA TRP A 74 3.16 -3.56 6.46
C TRP A 74 2.28 -4.68 5.87
N VAL A 75 2.25 -4.86 4.53
CA VAL A 75 1.56 -5.98 3.86
C VAL A 75 2.11 -7.33 4.34
N CYS A 76 3.41 -7.41 4.60
CA CYS A 76 4.07 -8.59 5.15
C CYS A 76 3.86 -8.79 6.66
N GLY A 77 3.21 -7.86 7.37
CA GLY A 77 3.08 -7.90 8.83
C GLY A 77 4.37 -7.58 9.60
N ARG A 78 5.38 -7.02 8.93
CA ARG A 78 6.68 -6.66 9.51
C ARG A 78 6.63 -5.30 10.18
N LYS A 79 7.49 -5.07 11.17
CA LYS A 79 7.73 -3.73 11.72
C LYS A 79 8.48 -2.88 10.68
N ALA A 80 8.25 -1.57 10.67
CA ALA A 80 8.59 -0.64 9.57
C ALA A 80 10.09 -0.46 9.22
N SER A 81 10.99 -1.36 9.62
CA SER A 81 12.44 -1.20 9.56
C SER A 81 13.19 -2.24 8.70
N GLU A 82 12.51 -3.15 8.01
CA GLU A 82 13.20 -4.16 7.18
C GLU A 82 13.38 -3.68 5.74
N LYS A 83 14.62 -3.51 5.28
CA LYS A 83 14.87 -3.14 3.87
C LYS A 83 14.58 -4.34 2.99
N LEU A 84 13.57 -4.23 2.13
CA LEU A 84 13.27 -5.20 1.08
C LEU A 84 14.18 -4.95 -0.11
N VAL A 85 14.78 -6.01 -0.67
CA VAL A 85 15.70 -5.89 -1.82
C VAL A 85 15.03 -6.32 -3.12
N GLU A 86 13.92 -7.07 -3.05
CA GLU A 86 13.29 -7.68 -4.23
C GLU A 86 11.76 -7.64 -4.15
N LEU A 87 11.11 -7.30 -5.27
CA LEU A 87 9.68 -7.52 -5.48
C LEU A 87 9.45 -9.00 -5.80
N THR A 88 9.32 -9.81 -4.77
CA THR A 88 8.93 -11.22 -4.90
C THR A 88 7.43 -11.38 -4.63
N GLY A 89 6.80 -12.42 -5.19
CA GLY A 89 5.37 -12.67 -4.96
C GLY A 89 5.03 -13.01 -3.50
N ALA A 90 6.01 -13.54 -2.75
CA ALA A 90 5.85 -13.89 -1.36
C ALA A 90 6.63 -12.93 -0.46
N CYS A 91 6.05 -12.54 0.66
CA CYS A 91 6.81 -12.01 1.77
C CYS A 91 7.71 -13.14 2.29
N GLY A 92 8.98 -13.17 1.85
CA GLY A 92 9.98 -14.17 2.24
C GLY A 92 9.92 -14.46 3.75
N GLU A 93 10.11 -15.72 4.13
CA GLU A 93 9.94 -16.19 5.51
C GLU A 93 10.75 -15.31 6.46
N GLY A 94 10.04 -14.47 7.23
CA GLY A 94 10.60 -13.91 8.44
C GLY A 94 10.76 -15.06 9.41
N ALA A 95 11.98 -15.24 9.91
CA ALA A 95 12.30 -16.25 10.92
C ALA A 95 11.25 -16.23 12.05
N GLU A 96 10.80 -17.43 12.40
CA GLU A 96 9.95 -17.75 13.54
C GLU A 96 10.53 -17.22 14.87
#